data_AF-A0A7M3XWL2-F1
#
_entry.id   AF-A0A7M3XWL2-F1
#
_cell.length_a   1.000
_cell.length_b   1.000
_cell.length_c   1.000
_cell.angle_alpha   90.00
_cell.angle_beta   90.00
_cell.angle_gamma   90.00
#
_symmetry.space_group_name_H-M   'P 1'
#
loop_
_entity.id
_entity.type
_entity.pdbx_description
1 polymer ?
#
loop_
_entity_poly.entity_id
_entity_poly.type
_entity_poly.pdbx_seq_one_letter_code
_entity_poly.pdbx_strand_id
1 'polypeptide(L)'
;NDDFYGEGIPLSSNDPAHLFEIGDLSYADGTLGVLAGQLGLIAQYARDAPDLPYLVKLNSKSNLVKTSQRDPVSLAMWDMD
;
A
#
# COMPACT_ATOMS: atom_id res chain seq x y z
N ASN A 1 -2.85 -10.60 -6.15
CA ASN A 1 -2.82 -9.78 -4.92
C ASN A 1 -3.39 -10.67 -3.85
N ASP A 2 -2.56 -11.63 -3.44
CA ASP A 2 -3.06 -12.88 -2.86
C ASP A 2 -2.96 -12.83 -1.32
N ASP A 3 -2.43 -11.72 -0.80
CA ASP A 3 -2.18 -11.48 0.62
C ASP A 3 -3.39 -10.89 1.37
N PHE A 4 -4.44 -10.46 0.66
CA PHE A 4 -5.61 -9.78 1.25
C PHE A 4 -6.92 -10.58 1.17
N TYR A 5 -6.91 -11.75 0.52
CA TYR A 5 -8.10 -12.58 0.38
C TYR A 5 -7.73 -14.04 0.11
N GLY A 6 -8.32 -14.97 0.87
CA GLY A 6 -8.08 -16.41 0.72
C GLY A 6 -8.23 -17.18 2.04
N GLU A 7 -7.97 -18.49 1.99
CA GLU A 7 -7.97 -19.35 3.16
C GLU A 7 -6.87 -18.94 4.14
N GLY A 8 -7.22 -18.82 5.43
CA GLY A 8 -6.27 -18.41 6.48
C GLY A 8 -5.99 -16.91 6.55
N ILE A 9 -6.59 -16.09 5.68
CA ILE A 9 -6.42 -14.64 5.68
C ILE A 9 -7.61 -13.98 6.41
N PRO A 10 -7.38 -13.17 7.46
CA PRO A 10 -8.44 -12.44 8.14
C PRO A 10 -9.25 -11.56 7.18
N LEU A 11 -10.56 -11.47 7.37
CA LEU A 11 -11.43 -10.66 6.52
C LEU A 11 -11.07 -9.16 6.57
N SER A 12 -10.56 -8.68 7.71
CA SER A 12 -10.08 -7.30 7.87
C SER A 12 -8.88 -6.98 6.98
N SER A 13 -8.12 -7.98 6.51
CA SER A 13 -7.07 -7.75 5.52
C SER A 13 -7.65 -7.26 4.18
N ASN A 14 -8.92 -7.54 3.88
CA ASN A 14 -9.57 -7.05 2.67
C ASN A 14 -10.17 -5.63 2.82
N ASP A 15 -10.04 -5.00 3.98
CA ASP A 15 -10.42 -3.61 4.20
C ASP A 15 -9.17 -2.70 4.11
N PRO A 16 -9.04 -1.86 3.07
CA PRO A 16 -7.88 -0.98 2.95
C PRO A 16 -7.74 0.02 4.10
N ALA A 17 -8.83 0.41 4.77
CA ALA A 17 -8.77 1.32 5.92
C ALA A 17 -7.94 0.74 7.07
N HIS A 18 -7.94 -0.59 7.23
CA HIS A 18 -7.22 -1.29 8.28
C HIS A 18 -5.69 -1.09 8.18
N LEU A 19 -5.15 -0.84 6.98
CA LEU A 19 -3.73 -0.51 6.80
C LEU A 19 -3.37 0.83 7.46
N PHE A 20 -4.29 1.79 7.44
CA PHE A 20 -4.11 3.12 8.03
C PHE A 20 -4.31 3.07 9.54
N GLU A 21 -5.27 2.29 10.04
CA GLU A 21 -5.44 2.03 11.47
C GLU A 21 -4.18 1.42 12.09
N ILE A 22 -3.63 0.37 11.47
CA ILE A 22 -2.35 -0.23 11.91
C ILE A 22 -1.23 0.81 11.83
N GLY A 23 -1.20 1.61 10.76
CA GLY A 23 -0.23 2.68 10.57
C GLY A 23 -0.23 3.69 11.71
N ASP A 24 -1.39 4.24 12.06
CA ASP A 24 -1.55 5.21 13.15
C ASP A 24 -1.14 4.63 14.49
N LEU A 25 -1.59 3.42 14.82
CA LEU A 25 -1.23 2.75 16.07
C LEU A 25 0.28 2.51 16.16
N SER A 26 0.91 2.07 15.06
CA SER A 26 2.34 1.79 15.02
C SER A 26 3.18 3.07 15.03
N TYR A 27 2.68 4.15 14.42
CA TYR A 27 3.31 5.46 14.47
C TYR A 27 3.24 6.06 15.88
N ALA A 28 2.08 5.97 16.53
CA ALA A 28 1.90 6.41 17.91
C ALA A 28 2.81 5.66 18.90
N ASP A 29 3.05 4.36 18.66
CA ASP A 29 4.00 3.54 19.43
C ASP A 29 5.48 3.83 19.09
N GLY A 30 5.75 4.66 18.08
CA GLY A 30 7.10 5.00 17.63
C GLY A 30 7.83 3.86 16.90
N THR A 31 7.10 2.84 16.44
CA THR A 31 7.66 1.66 15.76
C THR A 31 7.59 1.77 14.23
N LEU A 32 6.81 2.71 13.70
CA LEU A 32 6.70 3.00 12.27
C LEU A 32 7.36 4.33 11.90
N GLY A 33 8.20 4.32 10.86
CA GLY A 33 8.78 5.54 10.29
C GLY A 33 7.91 6.20 9.21
N VAL A 34 7.37 5.41 8.28
CA VAL A 34 6.45 5.84 7.22
C VAL A 34 5.49 4.72 6.84
N LEU A 35 4.26 5.04 6.43
CA LEU A 35 3.39 4.14 5.68
C LEU A 35 3.62 4.34 4.18
N ALA A 36 4.22 3.34 3.52
CA ALA A 36 4.46 3.39 2.08
C ALA A 36 3.27 2.83 1.29
N GLY A 37 2.76 3.58 0.31
CA GLY A 37 1.60 3.17 -0.48
C GLY A 37 1.50 3.91 -1.82
N GLN A 38 0.63 3.46 -2.71
CA GLN A 38 0.35 4.14 -3.97
C GLN A 38 -0.43 5.44 -3.71
N LEU A 39 -0.20 6.47 -4.52
CA LEU A 39 -0.83 7.80 -4.35
C LEU A 39 -2.35 7.71 -4.25
N GLY A 40 -3.01 6.94 -5.12
CA GLY A 40 -4.47 6.83 -5.11
C GLY A 40 -5.03 6.21 -3.83
N LEU A 41 -4.34 5.20 -3.28
CA LEU A 41 -4.73 4.58 -2.02
C LEU A 41 -4.54 5.56 -0.86
N ILE A 42 -3.38 6.22 -0.78
CA ILE A 42 -3.10 7.23 0.24
C ILE A 42 -4.12 8.37 0.15
N ALA A 43 -4.38 8.90 -1.04
CA ALA A 43 -5.31 10.01 -1.24
C ALA A 43 -6.75 9.70 -0.81
N GLN A 44 -7.16 8.43 -0.87
CA GLN A 44 -8.50 8.01 -0.47
C GLN A 44 -8.69 7.97 1.06
N TYR A 45 -7.64 7.66 1.83
CA TYR A 45 -7.76 7.40 3.28
C TYR A 45 -6.96 8.35 4.18
N ALA A 46 -5.96 9.07 3.66
CA ALA A 46 -5.09 9.93 4.46
C ALA A 46 -5.80 11.10 5.16
N ARG A 47 -7.05 11.42 4.78
CA ARG A 47 -7.87 12.40 5.50
C ARG A 47 -8.17 11.95 6.93
N ASP A 48 -8.35 10.66 7.13
CA ASP A 48 -8.72 10.07 8.43
C ASP A 48 -7.48 9.75 9.29
N ALA A 49 -6.29 9.74 8.68
CA ALA A 49 -4.98 9.55 9.32
C ALA A 49 -3.99 10.66 8.90
N PRO A 50 -4.23 11.94 9.27
CA PRO A 50 -3.50 13.09 8.75
C PRO A 50 -2.07 13.23 9.29
N ASP A 51 -1.79 12.66 10.47
CA ASP A 51 -0.48 12.76 11.13
C ASP A 51 0.48 11.63 10.74
N LEU A 52 -0.04 10.59 10.06
CA LEU A 52 0.75 9.45 9.62
C LEU A 52 1.73 9.88 8.52
N PRO A 53 3.05 9.68 8.68
CA PRO A 53 4.00 10.00 7.62
C PRO A 53 3.88 9.04 6.43
N TYR A 54 3.67 9.58 5.23
CA TYR A 54 3.48 8.78 4.00
C TYR A 54 4.70 8.78 3.09
N LEU A 55 5.01 7.61 2.51
CA LEU A 55 5.95 7.48 1.39
C LEU A 55 5.21 7.03 0.13
N VAL A 56 5.10 7.92 -0.85
CA VAL A 56 4.37 7.64 -2.09
C VAL A 56 5.20 6.74 -3.01
N LYS A 57 4.68 5.54 -3.28
CA LYS A 57 5.26 4.58 -4.22
C LYS A 57 4.84 4.94 -5.65
N LEU A 58 5.74 5.58 -6.40
CA LEU A 58 5.45 6.13 -7.74
C LEU A 58 5.19 5.10 -8.83
N ASN A 59 5.64 3.85 -8.67
CA ASN A 59 5.44 2.78 -9.65
C ASN A 59 4.89 1.50 -9.03
N SER A 60 4.18 0.69 -9.81
CA SER A 60 3.73 -0.63 -9.39
C SER A 60 3.50 -1.55 -10.59
N LYS A 61 3.30 -2.84 -10.33
CA LYS A 61 2.91 -3.83 -11.33
C LYS A 61 2.07 -4.93 -10.70
N SER A 62 1.24 -5.60 -11.50
CA SER A 62 0.60 -6.84 -11.05
C SER A 62 1.57 -8.03 -11.11
N ASN A 63 1.14 -9.17 -10.57
CA ASN A 63 1.82 -10.46 -10.68
C ASN A 63 1.26 -11.33 -11.82
N LEU A 64 0.46 -10.77 -12.74
CA LEU A 64 -0.20 -11.52 -13.81
C LEU A 64 0.79 -12.02 -14.88
N VAL A 65 1.69 -11.16 -15.35
CA VAL A 65 2.76 -11.54 -16.29
C VAL A 65 3.92 -12.15 -15.51
N LYS A 66 4.28 -13.40 -15.82
CA LYS A 66 5.34 -14.14 -15.13
C LYS A 66 6.69 -13.87 -15.79
N THR A 67 7.77 -14.00 -15.01
CA THR A 67 9.15 -13.80 -15.48
C THR A 67 9.55 -14.76 -16.61
N SER A 68 8.94 -15.94 -16.70
CA SER A 68 9.12 -16.87 -17.82
C SER A 68 8.53 -16.39 -19.14
N GLN A 69 7.57 -15.46 -19.10
CA GLN A 69 6.92 -14.90 -20.30
C GLN A 69 7.64 -13.64 -20.79
N ARG A 70 8.07 -12.78 -19.85
CA ARG A 70 8.77 -11.52 -20.13
C ARG A 70 9.45 -10.99 -18.88
N ASP A 71 10.50 -10.19 -19.07
CA ASP A 71 11.09 -9.36 -18.02
C ASP A 71 10.04 -8.47 -17.33
N PRO A 72 10.18 -8.26 -16.01
CA PRO A 72 9.25 -7.45 -15.25
C PRO A 72 9.33 -5.98 -15.64
N VAL A 73 8.17 -5.33 -15.79
CA VAL A 73 8.06 -3.91 -16.10
C VAL A 73 7.17 -3.24 -15.05
N SER A 74 7.67 -2.19 -14.41
CA SER A 74 6.97 -1.39 -13.39
C SER A 74 7.31 0.09 -13.61
N LEU A 75 6.53 0.76 -14.45
CA LEU A 75 6.74 2.16 -14.83
C LEU A 75 6.11 3.11 -13.81
N ALA A 76 6.63 4.35 -13.77
CA ALA A 76 6.01 5.42 -12.99
C ALA A 76 4.54 5.61 -13.42
N MET A 77 3.67 5.73 -12.44
CA MET A 77 2.23 5.98 -12.59
C MET A 77 1.89 7.46 -12.50
N TRP A 78 2.80 8.26 -11.93
CA TRP A 78 2.64 9.70 -11.67
C TRP A 78 3.93 10.43 -12.02
N ASP A 79 3.81 11.67 -12.46
CA ASP A 79 4.89 12.64 -12.55
C ASP A 79 5.08 13.36 -11.19
N MET A 80 6.21 14.04 -11.05
CA MET A 80 6.57 14.83 -9.86
C MET A 80 6.95 16.27 -10.23
N ASP A 81 6.80 16.62 -11.50
CA ASP A 81 7.20 17.90 -12.10
C ASP A 81 6.02 18.87 -12.18
#